data_AF-A0A4P5TMU5-F1
#
_entry.id   AF-A0A4P5TMU5-F1
#
_cell.length_a   1.000
_cell.length_b   1.000
_cell.length_c   1.000
_cell.angle_alpha   90.00
_cell.angle_beta   90.00
_cell.angle_gamma   90.00
#
_symmetry.space_group_name_H-M   'P 1'
#
loop_
_entity.id
_entity.type
_entity.pdbx_description
1 polymer ?
#
loop_
_entity_poly.entity_id
_entity_poly.type
_entity_poly.pdbx_seq_one_letter_code
_entity_poly.pdbx_strand_id
1 'polypeptide(L)'
;MSKIAVFPGTFDPITVGHVDIINRASNMFDKIIVAVGVNTKKTTLFDLELRKEWIKIAFANNPKVEIADYEGLTVDFCKKHDAKFLLRGLRNGTDFDYESHIAQLNKALWDEIETVFIMCNPELSYISSTLVRDLIIHKADYSRYLPVGVTPKS
;
A
#
# COMPACT_ATOMS: atom_id res chain seq x y z
N MET A 1 6.87 -5.49 -23.02
CA MET A 1 7.45 -5.52 -21.66
C MET A 1 6.32 -5.65 -20.66
N SER A 2 6.52 -6.41 -19.58
CA SER A 2 5.52 -6.59 -18.50
C SER A 2 5.36 -5.29 -17.73
N LYS A 3 4.12 -4.85 -17.49
CA LYS A 3 3.80 -3.68 -16.67
C LYS A 3 3.76 -4.09 -15.21
N ILE A 4 4.89 -3.93 -14.52
CA ILE A 4 5.04 -4.24 -13.09
C ILE A 4 4.90 -2.93 -12.28
N ALA A 5 3.94 -2.90 -11.38
CA ALA A 5 3.75 -1.80 -10.44
C ALA A 5 4.14 -2.20 -9.01
N VAL A 6 4.68 -1.25 -8.24
CA VAL A 6 4.90 -1.38 -6.80
C VAL A 6 3.91 -0.48 -6.07
N PHE A 7 3.15 -1.03 -5.13
CA PHE A 7 2.30 -0.29 -4.21
C PHE A 7 2.91 -0.34 -2.81
N PRO A 8 3.73 0.68 -2.42
CA PRO A 8 4.43 0.64 -1.16
C PRO A 8 3.58 1.20 -0.03
N GLY A 9 3.77 0.65 1.16
CA GLY A 9 3.10 1.13 2.36
C GLY A 9 3.57 0.41 3.61
N THR A 10 3.21 0.95 4.77
CA THR A 10 3.46 0.25 6.04
C THR A 10 2.40 -0.83 6.29
N PHE A 11 1.17 -0.63 5.79
CA PHE A 11 0.04 -1.55 5.90
C PHE A 11 -0.19 -2.06 7.33
N ASP A 12 -0.32 -1.12 8.26
CA ASP A 12 -0.39 -1.38 9.70
C ASP A 12 -1.71 -0.89 10.31
N PRO A 13 -2.85 -1.57 10.04
CA PRO A 13 -3.02 -2.74 9.17
C PRO A 13 -3.35 -2.36 7.71
N ILE A 14 -3.39 -3.33 6.80
CA ILE A 14 -4.06 -3.17 5.50
C ILE A 14 -5.56 -2.88 5.71
N THR A 15 -6.17 -2.08 4.84
CA THR A 15 -7.57 -1.62 4.98
C THR A 15 -8.33 -1.86 3.69
N VAL A 16 -9.66 -1.80 3.74
CA VAL A 16 -10.52 -1.88 2.53
C VAL A 16 -10.19 -0.81 1.49
N GLY A 17 -9.71 0.37 1.92
CA GLY A 17 -9.27 1.44 1.02
C GLY A 17 -8.01 1.06 0.22
N HIS A 18 -7.04 0.38 0.84
CA HIS A 18 -5.88 -0.15 0.13
C HIS A 18 -6.30 -1.23 -0.87
N VAL A 19 -7.22 -2.11 -0.47
CA VAL A 19 -7.72 -3.21 -1.31
C VAL A 19 -8.44 -2.68 -2.55
N ASP A 20 -9.27 -1.64 -2.42
CA ASP A 20 -9.91 -0.97 -3.56
C ASP A 20 -8.89 -0.51 -4.61
N ILE A 21 -7.85 0.21 -4.16
CA ILE A 21 -6.81 0.74 -5.06
C ILE A 21 -6.07 -0.39 -5.78
N ILE A 22 -5.62 -1.41 -5.04
CA ILE A 22 -4.84 -2.52 -5.60
C ILE A 22 -5.68 -3.33 -6.60
N ASN A 23 -6.96 -3.58 -6.30
CA ASN A 23 -7.86 -4.27 -7.21
C ASN A 23 -8.11 -3.47 -8.49
N ARG A 24 -8.34 -2.16 -8.38
CA ARG A 24 -8.51 -1.28 -9.55
C ARG A 24 -7.23 -1.23 -10.40
N ALA A 25 -6.07 -1.12 -9.75
CA ALA A 25 -4.79 -1.17 -10.43
C ALA A 25 -4.51 -2.53 -11.10
N SER A 26 -5.05 -3.64 -10.58
CA SER A 26 -4.86 -4.99 -11.16
C SER A 26 -5.45 -5.12 -12.57
N ASN A 27 -6.32 -4.18 -12.98
CA ASN A 27 -6.83 -4.07 -14.34
C ASN A 27 -5.90 -3.30 -15.29
N MET A 28 -4.91 -2.57 -14.76
CA MET A 28 -4.00 -1.70 -15.50
C MET A 28 -2.59 -2.30 -15.67
N PHE A 29 -2.20 -3.17 -14.73
CA PHE A 29 -0.87 -3.77 -14.64
C PHE A 29 -0.94 -5.29 -14.80
N ASP A 30 0.16 -5.86 -15.29
CA ASP A 30 0.32 -7.31 -15.42
C ASP A 30 0.61 -7.94 -14.06
N LYS A 31 1.32 -7.19 -13.20
CA LYS A 31 1.72 -7.59 -11.85
C LYS A 31 1.79 -6.38 -10.92
N ILE A 32 1.36 -6.56 -9.68
CA ILE A 32 1.45 -5.58 -8.60
C ILE A 32 2.21 -6.20 -7.44
N ILE A 33 3.27 -5.54 -7.00
CA ILE A 33 4.01 -5.89 -5.80
C ILE A 33 3.54 -4.96 -4.68
N VAL A 34 2.82 -5.51 -3.71
CA VAL A 34 2.47 -4.80 -2.48
C VAL A 34 3.70 -4.86 -1.57
N ALA A 35 4.42 -3.73 -1.50
CA ALA A 35 5.72 -3.64 -0.86
C ALA A 35 5.60 -3.08 0.56
N VAL A 36 5.81 -3.94 1.55
CA VAL A 36 5.72 -3.61 2.97
C VAL A 36 7.02 -2.97 3.43
N GLY A 37 7.01 -1.67 3.67
CA GLY A 37 8.18 -0.95 4.15
C GLY A 37 8.51 -1.31 5.60
N VAL A 38 9.75 -1.73 5.85
CA VAL A 38 10.32 -1.96 7.17
C VAL A 38 11.02 -0.68 7.61
N ASN A 39 10.34 0.13 8.43
CA ASN A 39 10.89 1.39 8.92
C ASN A 39 11.24 1.26 10.40
N THR A 40 12.53 1.13 10.71
CA THR A 40 13.05 1.02 12.08
C THR A 40 12.75 2.24 12.96
N LYS A 41 12.37 3.39 12.38
CA LYS A 41 12.01 4.61 13.11
C LYS A 41 10.52 4.77 13.37
N LYS A 42 9.65 4.02 12.67
CA LYS A 42 8.20 4.10 12.88
C LYS A 42 7.75 2.97 13.81
N THR A 43 7.11 3.34 14.91
CA THR A 43 6.39 2.37 15.74
C THR A 43 5.21 1.82 14.95
N THR A 44 5.20 0.52 14.74
CA THR A 44 4.08 -0.22 14.15
C THR A 44 3.29 -0.90 15.28
N LEU A 45 1.97 -1.01 15.11
CA LEU A 45 1.12 -1.74 16.06
C LEU A 45 1.24 -3.26 15.85
N PHE A 46 1.44 -3.67 14.61
CA PHE A 46 1.56 -5.08 14.22
C PHE A 46 2.93 -5.40 13.63
N ASP A 47 3.41 -6.59 13.94
CA ASP A 47 4.69 -7.08 13.42
C ASP A 47 4.66 -7.22 11.88
N LEU A 48 5.85 -7.34 11.29
CA LEU A 48 5.99 -7.41 9.84
C LEU A 48 5.31 -8.64 9.23
N GLU A 49 5.44 -9.79 9.88
CA GLU A 49 4.95 -11.06 9.33
C GLU A 49 3.42 -11.10 9.34
N LEU A 50 2.78 -10.60 10.39
CA LEU A 50 1.34 -10.46 10.51
C LEU A 50 0.79 -9.47 9.48
N ARG A 51 1.46 -8.33 9.26
CA ARG A 51 1.08 -7.38 8.21
C ARG A 51 1.14 -8.03 6.83
N LYS A 52 2.18 -8.81 6.54
CA LYS A 52 2.31 -9.57 5.28
C LYS A 52 1.26 -10.66 5.16
N GLU A 53 0.96 -11.37 6.25
CA GLU A 53 -0.09 -12.40 6.30
C GLU A 53 -1.45 -11.81 5.95
N TRP A 54 -1.81 -10.66 6.51
CA TRP A 54 -3.08 -10.00 6.20
C TRP A 54 -3.19 -9.54 4.75
N ILE A 55 -2.09 -9.08 4.15
CA ILE A 55 -2.06 -8.75 2.72
C ILE A 55 -2.26 -10.04 1.89
N LYS A 56 -1.59 -11.15 2.25
CA LYS A 56 -1.80 -12.44 1.60
C LYS A 56 -3.26 -12.89 1.67
N ILE A 57 -3.90 -12.75 2.83
CA ILE A 57 -5.32 -13.09 3.02
C ILE A 57 -6.20 -12.19 2.14
N ALA A 58 -5.97 -10.88 2.14
CA ALA A 58 -6.75 -9.91 1.36
C ALA A 58 -6.70 -10.16 -0.16
N PHE A 59 -5.61 -10.75 -0.66
CA PHE A 59 -5.39 -11.00 -2.09
C PHE A 59 -5.20 -12.47 -2.46
N ALA A 60 -5.66 -13.41 -1.62
CA ALA A 60 -5.48 -14.84 -1.85
C ALA A 60 -5.99 -15.34 -3.22
N ASN A 61 -7.02 -14.66 -3.76
CA ASN A 61 -7.63 -14.98 -5.05
C ASN A 61 -7.17 -14.07 -6.21
N ASN A 62 -6.18 -13.20 -6.01
CA ASN A 62 -5.66 -12.30 -7.04
C ASN A 62 -4.23 -12.72 -7.44
N PRO A 63 -4.06 -13.50 -8.53
CA PRO A 63 -2.75 -14.01 -8.94
C PRO A 63 -1.80 -12.93 -9.48
N LYS A 64 -2.29 -11.70 -9.71
CA LYS A 64 -1.46 -10.58 -10.15
C LYS A 64 -0.78 -9.86 -8.98
N VAL A 65 -1.16 -10.17 -7.74
CA VAL A 65 -0.64 -9.51 -6.54
C VAL A 65 0.43 -10.38 -5.89
N GLU A 66 1.62 -9.81 -5.74
CA GLU A 66 2.70 -10.37 -4.95
C GLU A 66 2.97 -9.51 -3.71
N ILE A 67 3.41 -10.16 -2.64
CA ILE A 67 3.76 -9.49 -1.39
C ILE A 67 5.27 -9.58 -1.22
N ALA A 68 5.88 -8.44 -0.96
CA ALA A 68 7.29 -8.34 -0.61
C ALA A 68 7.46 -7.32 0.50
N ASP A 69 8.57 -7.40 1.22
CA ASP A 69 9.00 -6.38 2.16
C ASP A 69 10.35 -5.83 1.73
N TYR A 70 10.66 -4.62 2.23
CA TYR A 70 11.91 -3.96 1.89
C TYR A 70 12.34 -2.97 2.95
N GLU A 71 13.66 -2.75 2.98
CA GLU A 71 14.34 -1.70 3.70
C GLU A 71 15.00 -0.73 2.70
N GLY A 72 15.21 0.52 3.12
CA GLY A 72 15.85 1.54 2.28
C GLY A 72 14.86 2.28 1.37
N LEU A 73 15.37 2.77 0.23
CA LEU A 73 14.60 3.62 -0.69
C LEU A 73 13.65 2.80 -1.56
N THR A 74 12.41 3.27 -1.69
CA THR A 74 11.38 2.65 -2.53
C THR A 74 11.83 2.54 -3.99
N VAL A 75 12.52 3.56 -4.52
CA VAL A 75 12.99 3.54 -5.92
C VAL A 75 14.02 2.44 -6.17
N ASP A 76 14.87 2.11 -5.20
CA ASP A 76 15.84 1.02 -5.33
C ASP A 76 15.17 -0.35 -5.29
N PHE A 77 14.13 -0.48 -4.46
CA PHE A 77 13.26 -1.66 -4.49
C PHE A 77 12.59 -1.81 -5.86
N CYS A 78 12.05 -0.73 -6.42
CA CYS A 78 11.47 -0.73 -7.76
C CYS A 78 12.48 -1.17 -8.83
N LYS A 79 13.71 -0.63 -8.80
CA LYS A 79 14.81 -1.03 -9.72
C LYS A 79 15.13 -2.51 -9.63
N LYS A 80 15.26 -3.05 -8.41
CA LYS A 80 15.58 -4.46 -8.16
C LYS A 80 14.54 -5.41 -8.78
N HIS A 81 13.29 -4.97 -8.86
CA HIS A 81 12.17 -5.75 -9.40
C HIS A 81 11.81 -5.39 -10.84
N ASP A 82 12.59 -4.55 -11.53
CA ASP A 82 12.27 -3.97 -12.85
C ASP A 82 10.84 -3.37 -12.90
N ALA A 83 10.40 -2.80 -11.77
CA ALA A 83 9.08 -2.22 -11.61
C ALA A 83 9.09 -0.74 -11.97
N LYS A 84 8.75 -0.44 -13.21
CA LYS A 84 8.77 0.94 -13.75
C LYS A 84 7.58 1.79 -13.32
N PHE A 85 6.64 1.25 -12.55
CA PHE A 85 5.47 1.98 -12.08
C PHE A 85 5.40 2.00 -10.55
N LEU A 86 5.38 3.19 -9.97
CA LEU A 86 5.12 3.42 -8.55
C LEU A 86 3.65 3.80 -8.36
N LEU A 87 2.86 2.97 -7.70
CA LEU A 87 1.45 3.21 -7.49
C LEU A 87 1.20 3.91 -6.15
N ARG A 88 0.43 5.00 -6.15
CA ARG A 88 0.01 5.73 -4.94
C ARG A 88 -1.50 6.00 -4.94
N GLY A 89 -2.11 5.86 -3.77
CA GLY A 89 -3.51 6.22 -3.54
C GLY A 89 -3.63 7.66 -3.04
N LEU A 90 -4.61 8.42 -3.53
CA LEU A 90 -4.86 9.80 -3.11
C LEU A 90 -6.28 9.94 -2.55
N ARG A 91 -6.42 10.48 -1.34
CA ARG A 91 -7.74 10.74 -0.73
C ARG A 91 -8.21 12.17 -0.99
N ASN A 92 -7.30 13.12 -1.13
CA ASN A 92 -7.59 14.54 -1.28
C ASN A 92 -6.39 15.28 -1.91
N GLY A 93 -6.52 16.61 -2.09
CA GLY A 93 -5.46 17.45 -2.65
C GLY A 93 -4.20 17.51 -1.78
N THR A 94 -4.32 17.44 -0.45
CA THR A 94 -3.16 17.46 0.45
C THR A 94 -2.29 16.21 0.29
N ASP A 95 -2.91 15.04 0.09
CA ASP A 95 -2.17 13.83 -0.27
C ASP A 95 -1.41 14.02 -1.59
N PHE A 96 -2.02 14.68 -2.60
CA PHE A 96 -1.36 14.94 -3.88
C PHE A 96 -0.11 15.82 -3.73
N ASP A 97 -0.21 16.92 -2.98
CA ASP A 97 0.92 17.82 -2.77
C ASP A 97 2.10 17.12 -2.10
N TYR A 98 1.83 16.25 -1.13
CA TYR A 98 2.88 15.46 -0.47
C TYR A 98 3.47 14.40 -1.41
N GLU A 99 2.61 13.61 -2.06
CA GLU A 99 3.04 12.47 -2.86
C GLU A 99 3.69 12.87 -4.20
N SER A 100 3.29 14.00 -4.79
CA SER A 100 3.88 14.53 -6.01
C SER A 100 5.35 14.91 -5.84
N HIS A 101 5.74 15.46 -4.68
CA HIS A 101 7.14 15.72 -4.36
C HIS A 101 7.96 14.42 -4.27
N ILE A 102 7.41 13.38 -3.63
CA ILE A 102 8.05 12.06 -3.55
C ILE A 102 8.20 11.45 -4.94
N ALA A 103 7.17 11.57 -5.78
CA ALA A 103 7.20 11.10 -7.16
C ALA A 103 8.32 11.77 -7.97
N GLN A 104 8.44 13.09 -7.90
CA GLN A 104 9.50 13.86 -8.58
C GLN A 104 10.90 13.45 -8.10
N LEU A 105 11.08 13.24 -6.79
CA LEU A 105 12.35 12.75 -6.25
C LEU A 105 12.69 11.35 -6.79
N ASN A 106 11.75 10.42 -6.80
CA ASN A 106 11.98 9.09 -7.33
C ASN A 106 12.31 9.12 -8.83
N LYS A 107 11.64 9.98 -9.61
CA LYS A 107 11.95 10.21 -11.04
C LYS A 107 13.37 10.74 -11.24
N ALA A 108 13.81 11.70 -10.41
CA ALA A 108 15.17 12.22 -10.46
C ALA A 108 16.23 11.15 -10.12
N LEU A 109 15.90 10.20 -9.24
CA LEU A 109 16.78 9.08 -8.86
C LEU A 109 16.76 7.91 -9.86
N TRP A 110 15.72 7.82 -10.69
CA TRP A 110 15.59 6.81 -11.73
C TRP A 110 14.64 7.27 -12.84
N ASP A 111 15.20 7.67 -13.97
CA ASP A 111 14.42 8.26 -15.07
C ASP A 111 13.39 7.31 -15.69
N GLU A 112 13.50 5.99 -15.50
CA GLU A 112 12.51 5.04 -16.04
C GLU A 112 11.29 4.85 -15.16
N ILE A 113 11.27 5.35 -13.91
CA ILE A 113 10.12 5.18 -13.02
C ILE A 113 9.02 6.20 -13.34
N GLU A 114 7.78 5.73 -13.36
CA GLU A 114 6.59 6.56 -13.48
C GLU A 114 5.71 6.40 -12.25
N THR A 115 5.27 7.50 -11.64
CA THR A 115 4.33 7.44 -10.53
C THR A 115 2.89 7.56 -11.04
N VAL A 116 2.05 6.58 -10.67
CA VAL A 116 0.65 6.51 -11.04
C VAL A 116 -0.19 6.76 -9.80
N PHE A 117 -1.01 7.81 -9.88
CA PHE A 117 -1.94 8.17 -8.81
C PHE A 117 -3.34 7.62 -9.11
N ILE A 118 -3.92 6.93 -8.13
CA ILE A 118 -5.32 6.50 -8.18
C ILE A 118 -6.09 7.21 -7.07
N MET A 119 -7.12 7.96 -7.45
CA MET A 119 -8.05 8.55 -6.50
C MET A 119 -8.81 7.45 -5.75
N CYS A 120 -8.80 7.50 -4.42
CA CYS A 120 -9.60 6.62 -3.58
C CYS A 120 -11.08 6.79 -3.90
N ASN A 121 -11.86 5.70 -3.78
CA ASN A 121 -13.31 5.83 -3.77
C ASN A 121 -13.72 6.82 -2.65
N PRO A 122 -14.55 7.85 -2.94
CA PRO A 122 -15.01 8.81 -1.95
C PRO A 122 -15.56 8.17 -0.67
N GLU A 123 -16.29 7.06 -0.79
CA GLU A 123 -16.86 6.30 0.34
C GLU A 123 -15.81 5.67 1.25
N LEU A 124 -14.57 5.52 0.78
CA LEU A 124 -13.45 4.93 1.52
C LEU A 124 -12.36 5.97 1.85
N SER A 125 -12.51 7.20 1.37
CA SER A 125 -11.48 8.25 1.43
C SER A 125 -11.12 8.67 2.86
N TYR A 126 -12.02 8.51 3.83
CA TYR A 126 -11.77 8.81 5.24
C TYR A 126 -11.02 7.68 5.97
N ILE A 127 -10.83 6.51 5.35
CA ILE A 127 -10.20 5.35 5.98
C ILE A 127 -8.68 5.50 5.88
N SER A 128 -7.99 5.39 7.03
CA SER A 128 -6.54 5.28 7.09
C SER A 128 -6.11 4.26 8.13
N SER A 129 -4.96 3.62 7.94
CA SER A 129 -4.42 2.68 8.94
C SER A 129 -4.28 3.33 10.31
N THR A 130 -3.90 4.62 10.37
CA THR A 130 -3.82 5.37 11.64
C THR A 130 -5.17 5.41 12.37
N LEU A 131 -6.24 5.82 11.69
CA LEU A 131 -7.57 5.87 12.30
C LEU A 131 -8.07 4.47 12.68
N VAL A 132 -7.78 3.46 11.87
CA VAL A 132 -8.14 2.07 12.18
C VAL A 132 -7.39 1.56 13.41
N ARG A 133 -6.11 1.91 13.58
CA ARG A 133 -5.36 1.59 14.81
C ARG A 133 -5.96 2.24 16.04
N ASP A 134 -6.38 3.51 15.95
CA ASP A 134 -7.04 4.19 17.07
C ASP A 134 -8.31 3.45 17.49
N LEU A 135 -9.13 3.00 16.52
CA LEU A 135 -10.32 2.20 16.81
C LEU A 135 -9.96 0.88 17.52
N ILE A 136 -8.92 0.18 17.06
CA ILE A 136 -8.44 -1.07 17.67
C ILE A 136 -7.97 -0.83 19.11
N ILE A 137 -7.13 0.18 19.34
CA ILE A 137 -6.57 0.53 20.65
C ILE A 137 -7.69 0.89 21.64
N HIS A 138 -8.70 1.63 21.17
CA HIS A 138 -9.84 2.06 21.98
C HIS A 138 -11.01 1.07 22.00
N LYS A 139 -10.84 -0.14 21.45
CA LYS A 139 -11.86 -1.22 21.43
C LYS A 139 -13.18 -0.80 20.79
N ALA A 140 -13.13 0.10 19.82
CA ALA A 140 -14.27 0.47 18.99
C ALA A 140 -14.46 -0.55 17.85
N ASP A 141 -15.64 -0.58 17.23
CA ASP A 141 -15.88 -1.45 16.08
C ASP A 141 -15.09 -0.97 14.85
N TYR A 142 -14.15 -1.81 14.42
CA TYR A 142 -13.29 -1.59 13.25
C TYR A 142 -13.58 -2.57 12.09
N SER A 143 -14.54 -3.48 12.25
CA SER A 143 -14.75 -4.63 11.37
C SER A 143 -14.95 -4.24 9.90
N ARG A 144 -15.70 -3.16 9.65
CA ARG A 144 -16.00 -2.65 8.30
C ARG A 144 -14.83 -1.97 7.58
N TYR A 145 -13.71 -1.73 8.26
CA TYR A 145 -12.55 -1.02 7.68
C TYR A 145 -11.41 -1.95 7.26
N LEU A 146 -11.52 -3.22 7.60
CA LEU A 146 -10.55 -4.26 7.29
C LEU A 146 -11.12 -5.23 6.25
N PRO A 147 -10.29 -5.79 5.37
CA PRO A 147 -10.75 -6.85 4.48
C PRO A 147 -11.12 -8.11 5.25
N VAL A 148 -11.98 -8.94 4.65
CA VAL A 148 -12.42 -10.21 5.24
C VAL A 148 -11.21 -11.10 5.57
N GLY A 149 -11.22 -11.71 6.76
CA GLY A 149 -10.14 -12.57 7.25
C GLY A 149 -8.97 -11.82 7.89
N VAL A 150 -8.95 -10.48 7.86
CA VAL A 150 -7.98 -9.67 8.59
C VAL A 150 -8.55 -9.30 9.95
N THR A 151 -8.10 -10.02 10.97
CA THR A 151 -8.55 -9.83 12.36
C THR A 151 -7.35 -9.58 13.27
N PRO A 152 -7.11 -8.32 13.67
CA PRO A 152 -6.26 -8.00 14.80
C PRO A 152 -6.77 -8.74 16.05
N LYS A 153 -5.99 -9.69 16.58
CA LYS A 153 -6.34 -10.35 17.84
C LYS A 153 -6.16 -9.34 18.97
N SER A 154 -7.21 -9.18 19.78
CA SER A 154 -7.22 -8.40 21.02
C SER A 154 -6.48 -9.09 22.14
#